data_AF-A0A431IDT7-F1
#
_entry.id   AF-A0A431IDT7-F1
#
_cell.length_a   1.000
_cell.length_b   1.000
_cell.length_c   1.000
_cell.angle_alpha   90.00
_cell.angle_beta   90.00
_cell.angle_gamma   90.00
#
_symmetry.space_group_name_H-M   'P 1'
#
loop_
_entity.id
_entity.type
_entity.pdbx_description
1 polymer ?
#
loop_
_entity_poly.entity_id
_entity_poly.type
_entity_poly.pdbx_seq_one_letter_code
_entity_poly.pdbx_strand_id
1 'polypeptide(L)'
;MKASSAKQKGRKLQQDVKDKILKAFPTLEEDDVKSTSMGAPGEDVQLSPAARRLFPYSVECKSRTSIAVYAWYQQAKANAPKGSTPLLVIKQNHSKPLVLVDLDTFMGLVK
;
A
#
# COMPACT_ATOMS: atom_id res chain seq x y z
N MET A 1 -6.42 -18.57 13.32
CA MET A 1 -7.16 -18.01 12.17
C MET A 1 -7.45 -16.53 12.43
N LYS A 2 -7.19 -15.61 11.49
CA LYS A 2 -7.68 -14.22 11.63
C LYS A 2 -9.18 -14.15 11.34
N ALA A 3 -9.93 -13.39 12.14
CA ALA A 3 -11.37 -13.18 11.95
C ALA A 3 -11.68 -12.62 10.55
N SER A 4 -12.82 -13.04 9.98
CA SER A 4 -13.29 -12.60 8.64
C SER A 4 -13.37 -11.07 8.53
N SER A 5 -13.84 -10.40 9.58
CA SER A 5 -13.92 -8.95 9.66
C SER A 5 -12.56 -8.26 9.53
N ALA A 6 -11.49 -8.83 10.12
CA ALA A 6 -10.15 -8.29 10.01
C ALA A 6 -9.58 -8.43 8.59
N LYS A 7 -9.86 -9.56 7.91
CA LYS A 7 -9.48 -9.76 6.51
C LYS A 7 -10.23 -8.79 5.59
N GLN A 8 -11.52 -8.57 5.85
CA GLN A 8 -12.34 -7.63 5.08
C GLN A 8 -11.84 -6.19 5.21
N LYS A 9 -11.42 -5.75 6.41
CA LYS A 9 -10.82 -4.43 6.62
C LYS A 9 -9.53 -4.22 5.81
N GLY A 10 -8.67 -5.24 5.76
CA GLY A 10 -7.45 -5.23 4.94
C GLY A 10 -7.77 -5.10 3.46
N ARG A 11 -8.64 -5.97 2.94
CA ARG A 11 -9.07 -5.96 1.54
C ARG A 11 -9.64 -4.60 1.11
N LYS A 12 -10.52 -4.01 1.93
CA LYS A 12 -11.10 -2.69 1.65
C LYS A 12 -10.04 -1.59 1.57
N LEU A 13 -8.99 -1.65 2.40
CA LEU A 13 -7.89 -0.69 2.34
C LEU A 13 -7.06 -0.86 1.07
N GLN A 14 -6.75 -2.09 0.66
CA GLN A 14 -6.04 -2.37 -0.58
C GLN A 14 -6.83 -1.87 -1.81
N GLN A 15 -8.14 -2.11 -1.82
CA GLN A 15 -9.04 -1.62 -2.87
C GLN A 15 -9.08 -0.08 -2.91
N ASP A 16 -9.18 0.59 -1.77
CA ASP A 16 -9.15 2.06 -1.69
C ASP A 16 -7.83 2.64 -2.21
N VAL A 17 -6.68 2.00 -1.94
CA VAL A 17 -5.40 2.42 -2.52
C VAL A 17 -5.38 2.23 -4.03
N LYS A 18 -5.78 1.05 -4.51
CA LYS A 18 -5.88 0.74 -5.95
C LYS A 18 -6.73 1.77 -6.69
N ASP A 19 -7.94 2.04 -6.18
CA ASP A 19 -8.87 3.01 -6.78
C ASP A 19 -8.31 4.44 -6.77
N LYS A 20 -7.59 4.84 -5.71
CA LYS A 20 -6.95 6.16 -5.64
C LYS A 20 -5.79 6.33 -6.60
N ILE A 21 -4.99 5.28 -6.84
CA ILE A 21 -3.91 5.32 -7.83
C ILE A 21 -4.52 5.50 -9.22
N LEU A 22 -5.50 4.66 -9.60
CA LEU A 22 -6.16 4.78 -10.90
C LEU A 22 -6.81 6.16 -11.11
N LYS A 23 -7.45 6.71 -10.06
CA LYS A 23 -8.03 8.05 -10.11
C LYS A 23 -6.98 9.17 -10.28
N ALA A 24 -5.82 9.02 -9.65
CA ALA A 24 -4.75 10.02 -9.71
C ALA A 24 -3.99 9.99 -11.05
N PHE A 25 -3.94 8.83 -11.70
CA PHE A 25 -3.21 8.62 -12.95
C PHE A 25 -4.17 8.10 -14.03
N PRO A 26 -4.99 8.98 -14.65
CA PRO A 26 -6.02 8.58 -15.61
C PRO A 26 -5.48 8.00 -16.93
N THR A 27 -4.17 8.02 -17.13
CA THR A 27 -3.49 7.37 -18.25
C THR A 27 -3.29 5.86 -18.04
N LEU A 28 -3.51 5.35 -16.82
CA LEU A 28 -3.42 3.93 -16.50
C LEU A 28 -4.74 3.23 -16.80
N GLU A 29 -4.65 2.00 -17.30
CA GLU A 29 -5.80 1.12 -17.50
C GLU A 29 -6.19 0.44 -16.17
N GLU A 30 -7.42 -0.08 -16.06
CA GLU A 30 -7.87 -0.75 -14.84
C GLU A 30 -6.97 -1.92 -14.42
N ASP A 31 -6.40 -2.63 -15.39
CA ASP A 31 -5.52 -3.78 -15.16
C ASP A 31 -4.08 -3.40 -14.79
N ASP A 32 -3.71 -2.11 -14.85
CA ASP A 32 -2.38 -1.65 -14.46
C ASP A 32 -2.17 -1.67 -12.93
N VAL A 33 -3.26 -1.65 -12.15
CA VAL A 33 -3.23 -1.59 -10.69
C VAL A 33 -4.23 -2.59 -10.10
N LYS A 34 -3.73 -3.60 -9.36
CA LYS A 34 -4.57 -4.68 -8.79
C LYS A 34 -4.35 -4.84 -7.29
N SER A 35 -5.43 -4.89 -6.50
CA SER A 35 -5.34 -5.31 -5.10
C SER A 35 -5.20 -6.83 -5.02
N THR A 36 -4.41 -7.36 -4.08
CA THR A 36 -4.18 -8.81 -3.97
C THR A 36 -5.19 -9.53 -3.07
N SER A 37 -5.21 -10.86 -3.15
CA SER A 37 -5.95 -11.68 -2.19
C SER A 37 -5.29 -11.61 -0.82
N MET A 38 -6.11 -11.52 0.24
CA MET A 38 -5.59 -11.47 1.61
C MET A 38 -4.70 -12.68 1.92
N GLY A 39 -3.43 -12.43 2.25
CA GLY A 39 -2.44 -13.47 2.57
C GLY A 39 -1.65 -13.98 1.37
N ALA A 40 -1.84 -13.40 0.18
CA ALA A 40 -0.94 -13.61 -0.94
C ALA A 40 0.49 -13.13 -0.58
N PRO A 41 1.53 -13.80 -1.09
CA PRO A 41 2.91 -13.32 -0.93
C PRO A 41 3.14 -12.06 -1.80
N GLY A 42 4.08 -11.22 -1.36
CA GLY A 42 4.47 -10.00 -2.07
C GLY A 42 3.67 -8.77 -1.68
N GLU A 43 3.55 -7.84 -2.62
CA GLU A 43 2.94 -6.52 -2.42
C GLU A 43 1.41 -6.61 -2.29
N ASP A 44 0.82 -5.74 -1.49
CA ASP A 44 -0.64 -5.68 -1.29
C ASP A 44 -1.38 -5.07 -2.50
N VAL A 45 -0.67 -4.26 -3.30
CA VAL A 45 -1.13 -3.70 -4.57
C VAL A 45 -0.08 -4.01 -5.63
N GLN A 46 -0.48 -4.77 -6.65
CA GLN A 46 0.33 -5.10 -7.81
C GLN A 46 0.24 -3.98 -8.84
N LEU A 47 1.41 -3.61 -9.36
CA LEU A 47 1.57 -2.55 -10.36
C LEU A 47 2.21 -3.11 -11.61
N SER A 48 1.64 -2.80 -12.77
CA SER A 48 2.25 -3.04 -14.07
C SER A 48 3.52 -2.20 -14.25
N PRO A 49 4.36 -2.48 -15.27
CA PRO A 49 5.49 -1.63 -15.60
C PRO A 49 5.09 -0.17 -15.89
N ALA A 50 3.92 0.06 -16.48
CA ALA A 50 3.42 1.43 -16.74
C ALA A 50 3.07 2.14 -15.42
N ALA A 51 2.32 1.46 -14.54
CA ALA A 51 1.98 2.01 -13.22
C ALA A 51 3.22 2.29 -12.37
N ARG A 52 4.24 1.42 -12.36
CA ARG A 52 5.46 1.65 -11.57
C ARG A 52 6.27 2.87 -12.01
N ARG A 53 6.19 3.27 -13.28
CA ARG A 53 6.86 4.49 -13.75
C ARG A 53 6.20 5.76 -13.19
N LEU A 54 4.88 5.73 -12.95
CA LEU A 54 4.12 6.85 -12.41
C LEU A 54 4.05 6.83 -10.88
N PHE A 55 3.98 5.63 -10.30
CA PHE A 55 3.86 5.38 -8.87
C PHE A 55 4.94 4.36 -8.44
N PRO A 56 6.18 4.81 -8.19
CA PRO A 56 7.34 3.94 -7.96
C PRO A 56 7.43 3.40 -6.51
N TYR A 57 6.29 2.98 -5.96
CA TYR A 57 6.17 2.53 -4.58
C TYR A 57 5.73 1.08 -4.46
N SER A 58 6.22 0.43 -3.41
CA SER A 58 5.79 -0.89 -2.98
C SER A 58 4.79 -0.77 -1.83
N VAL A 59 3.54 -1.09 -2.10
CA VAL A 59 2.43 -0.83 -1.17
C VAL A 59 2.22 -1.99 -0.20
N GLU A 60 2.20 -1.68 1.09
CA GLU A 60 1.74 -2.55 2.17
C GLU A 60 0.58 -1.86 2.92
N CYS A 61 -0.51 -2.57 3.19
CA CYS A 61 -1.76 -2.08 3.76
C CYS A 61 -2.05 -2.71 5.11
N LYS A 62 -2.21 -1.89 6.16
CA LYS A 62 -2.56 -2.36 7.51
C LYS A 62 -3.74 -1.59 8.10
N SER A 63 -4.82 -2.32 8.39
CA SER A 63 -6.05 -1.77 8.99
C SER A 63 -6.37 -2.45 10.31
N ARG A 64 -6.25 -1.72 11.44
CA ARG A 64 -6.45 -2.26 12.81
C ARG A 64 -6.95 -1.19 13.78
N THR A 65 -7.41 -1.61 14.95
CA THR A 65 -7.80 -0.69 16.04
C THR A 65 -6.59 0.02 16.66
N SER A 66 -5.49 -0.69 16.86
CA SER A 66 -4.19 -0.16 17.28
C SER A 66 -3.12 -0.41 16.22
N ILE A 67 -2.19 0.53 16.09
CA ILE A 67 -1.22 0.58 14.99
C ILE A 67 0.19 0.37 15.57
N ALA A 68 0.90 -0.64 15.06
CA ALA A 68 2.29 -0.91 15.41
C ALA A 68 3.19 -0.47 14.24
N VAL A 69 3.52 0.82 14.21
CA VAL A 69 4.06 1.50 13.03
C VAL A 69 5.40 0.93 12.56
N TYR A 70 6.42 0.90 13.43
CA TYR A 70 7.78 0.47 13.05
C TYR A 70 7.84 -0.99 12.58
N ALA A 71 7.16 -1.89 13.29
CA ALA A 71 7.13 -3.31 12.93
C ALA A 71 6.52 -3.53 11.53
N TRP A 72 5.45 -2.80 11.19
CA TRP A 72 4.84 -2.89 9.87
C TRP A 72 5.65 -2.21 8.79
N TYR A 73 6.36 -1.12 9.12
CA TYR A 73 7.24 -0.49 8.16
C TYR A 73 8.42 -1.41 7.80
N GLN A 74 9.01 -2.12 8.77
CA GLN A 74 10.04 -3.13 8.48
C GLN A 74 9.49 -4.27 7.60
N GLN A 75 8.24 -4.70 7.84
CA GLN A 75 7.58 -5.66 6.96
C GLN A 75 7.42 -5.11 5.53
N ALA A 76 7.00 -3.86 5.37
CA ALA A 76 6.89 -3.22 4.06
C ALA A 76 8.24 -3.18 3.34
N LYS A 77 9.33 -2.87 4.05
CA LYS A 77 10.69 -2.92 3.50
C LYS A 77 11.10 -4.32 3.04
N ALA A 78 10.79 -5.34 3.84
CA ALA A 78 11.14 -6.73 3.52
C ALA A 78 10.35 -7.28 2.32
N ASN A 79 9.10 -6.83 2.14
CA ASN A 79 8.24 -7.24 1.04
C ASN A 79 8.51 -6.45 -0.26
N ALA A 80 9.18 -5.30 -0.17
CA ALA A 80 9.43 -4.44 -1.31
C ALA A 80 10.39 -5.11 -2.31
N PRO A 81 10.02 -5.16 -3.62
CA PRO A 81 10.95 -5.58 -4.66
C PRO A 81 12.21 -4.72 -4.67
N LYS A 82 13.32 -5.30 -5.13
CA LYS A 82 14.59 -4.57 -5.24
C LYS A 82 14.41 -3.34 -6.13
N GLY A 83 14.78 -2.16 -5.62
CA GLY A 83 14.67 -0.88 -6.32
C GLY A 83 13.31 -0.18 -6.17
N SER A 84 12.35 -0.77 -5.47
CA SER A 84 11.07 -0.11 -5.14
C SER A 84 11.13 0.60 -3.80
N THR A 85 10.46 1.75 -3.71
CA THR A 85 10.37 2.51 -2.45
C THR A 85 9.23 1.96 -1.57
N PRO A 86 9.48 1.52 -0.33
CA PRO A 86 8.44 0.97 0.54
C PRO A 86 7.45 2.05 0.96
N LEU A 87 6.15 1.72 0.88
CA LEU A 87 5.04 2.61 1.22
C LEU A 87 4.05 1.88 2.11
N LEU A 88 3.98 2.29 3.38
CA LEU A 88 3.04 1.71 4.33
C LEU A 88 1.77 2.55 4.39
N VAL A 89 0.64 1.98 4.00
CA VAL A 89 -0.69 2.58 4.15
C VAL A 89 -1.36 2.02 5.39
N ILE A 90 -1.58 2.88 6.39
CA ILE A 90 -2.23 2.50 7.65
C ILE A 90 -3.62 3.10 7.75
N LYS A 91 -4.53 2.36 8.39
CA LYS A 91 -5.86 2.88 8.74
C LYS A 91 -6.28 2.40 10.12
N GLN A 92 -6.49 3.36 11.02
CA GLN A 92 -7.18 3.10 12.29
C GLN A 92 -8.70 3.09 12.08
N ASN A 93 -9.44 2.37 12.94
CA ASN A 93 -10.90 2.44 12.93
C ASN A 93 -11.37 3.90 13.05
N HIS A 94 -12.41 4.27 12.29
CA HIS A 94 -12.98 5.63 12.26
C HIS A 94 -12.00 6.76 11.88
N SER A 95 -10.81 6.42 11.40
CA SER A 95 -9.81 7.39 10.92
C SER A 95 -9.68 7.31 9.39
N LYS A 96 -9.19 8.42 8.81
CA LYS A 96 -8.74 8.44 7.41
C LYS A 96 -7.46 7.58 7.27
N PRO A 97 -7.24 6.93 6.11
CA PRO A 97 -5.96 6.29 5.83
C PRO A 97 -4.82 7.30 5.87
N LEU A 98 -3.67 6.89 6.39
CA LEU A 98 -2.41 7.63 6.36
C LEU A 98 -1.38 6.83 5.57
N VAL A 99 -0.45 7.56 4.98
CA VAL A 99 0.67 7.01 4.23
C VAL A 99 1.95 7.30 5.01
N LEU A 100 2.77 6.28 5.20
CA LEU A 100 4.06 6.38 5.84
C LEU A 100 5.17 6.04 4.85
N VAL A 101 6.10 6.98 4.72
CA VAL A 101 7.42 6.84 4.11
C VAL A 101 8.46 7.22 5.15
N ASP A 102 9.71 6.76 4.99
CA ASP A 102 10.79 7.31 5.79
C ASP A 102 11.08 8.78 5.43
N LEU A 103 11.76 9.47 6.34
CA LEU A 103 12.02 10.89 6.21
C LEU A 103 12.86 11.20 4.96
N ASP A 104 13.88 10.41 4.65
CA ASP A 104 14.76 10.67 3.51
C ASP A 104 14.00 10.52 2.18
N THR A 105 13.17 9.48 2.07
CA THR A 105 12.22 9.31 0.96
C THR A 105 11.31 10.53 0.83
N PHE A 106 10.71 11.00 1.94
CA PHE A 106 9.85 12.18 1.91
C PHE A 106 10.60 13.45 1.46
N MET A 107 11.81 13.65 1.97
CA MET A 107 12.65 14.79 1.60
C MET A 107 13.03 14.79 0.12
N GLY A 108 13.08 13.62 -0.52
CA GLY A 108 13.26 13.48 -1.97
C GLY A 108 12.04 13.86 -2.81
N LEU A 109 10.83 13.92 -2.23
CA LEU A 109 9.59 14.29 -2.94
C LEU A 109 9.30 15.78 -2.94
N VAL A 110 9.81 16.49 -1.93
CA VAL A 110 9.58 17.93 -1.72
C VAL A 110 10.73 18.80 -2.25
N LYS A 111 11.73 18.17 -2.88
CA LYS A 111 12.85 18.83 -3.57
C LYS A 111 12.66 18.67 -5.07
#